data_AF-A0A956W7R8-F1
#
_entry.id   AF-A0A956W7R8-F1
#
_cell.length_a   1.000
_cell.length_b   1.000
_cell.length_c   1.000
_cell.angle_alpha   90.00
_cell.angle_beta   90.00
_cell.angle_gamma   90.00
#
_symmetry.space_group_name_H-M   'P 1'
#
loop_
_entity.id
_entity.type
_entity.pdbx_description
1 polymer ?
#
loop_
_entity_poly.entity_id
_entity_poly.type
_entity_poly.pdbx_seq_one_letter_code
_entity_poly.pdbx_strand_id
1 'polypeptide(L)'
;MAGSPVPGPDGIAARPAAGWSAHGLLVEVATVVSHGRARHLLTRARRVAGLERHDSTQALETLELLMLLEALAAEGGELQMLAETLARRALYADALPGGPDVRGR
;
A
#
# COMPACT_ATOMS: atom_id res chain seq x y z
N MET A 1 -9.52 -15.66 35.97
CA MET A 1 -8.29 -14.90 35.69
C MET A 1 -7.68 -15.49 34.43
N ALA A 2 -8.06 -14.97 33.25
CA ALA A 2 -7.58 -15.48 31.97
C ALA A 2 -6.31 -14.70 31.59
N GLY A 3 -5.21 -15.43 31.41
CA GLY A 3 -3.90 -14.88 31.09
C GLY A 3 -3.89 -14.14 29.75
N SER A 4 -3.31 -12.95 29.76
CA SER A 4 -3.04 -12.16 28.56
C SER A 4 -2.12 -12.92 27.61
N PRO A 5 -2.39 -12.93 26.29
CA PRO A 5 -1.46 -13.49 25.33
C PRO A 5 -0.20 -12.63 25.24
N VAL A 6 0.96 -13.27 25.40
CA VAL A 6 2.30 -12.71 25.20
C VAL A 6 2.52 -12.47 23.69
N PRO A 7 2.93 -11.27 23.24
CA PRO A 7 3.32 -11.07 21.86
C PRO A 7 4.69 -11.72 21.59
N GLY A 8 4.72 -12.65 20.64
CA GLY A 8 5.96 -13.26 20.14
C GLY A 8 6.85 -12.26 19.39
N PRO A 9 8.15 -12.56 19.20
CA PRO A 9 9.17 -11.65 18.66
C PRO A 9 9.07 -11.35 17.15
N ASP A 10 8.00 -11.73 16.48
CA ASP A 10 7.79 -11.45 15.06
C ASP A 10 7.02 -10.14 14.88
N GLY A 11 7.71 -9.03 15.14
CA GLY A 11 7.26 -7.66 14.79
C GLY A 11 7.27 -7.38 13.28
N ILE A 12 7.15 -8.42 12.44
CA ILE A 12 6.94 -8.27 11.01
C ILE A 12 5.43 -8.27 10.82
N ALA A 13 4.85 -7.07 10.74
CA ALA A 13 3.46 -6.87 10.33
C ALA A 13 3.14 -7.87 9.21
N ALA A 14 2.17 -8.74 9.43
CA ALA A 14 1.70 -9.69 8.45
C ALA A 14 1.50 -8.95 7.13
N ARG A 15 2.41 -9.23 6.19
CA ARG A 15 2.47 -8.60 4.87
C ARG A 15 1.10 -8.84 4.21
N PRO A 16 0.32 -7.80 3.87
CA PRO A 16 -0.96 -8.03 3.23
C PRO A 16 -0.69 -8.63 1.84
N ALA A 17 -0.99 -9.92 1.72
CA ALA A 17 -1.25 -10.55 0.44
C ALA A 17 -2.68 -10.16 0.04
N ALA A 18 -2.82 -9.58 -1.16
CA ALA A 18 -4.04 -9.06 -1.78
C ALA A 18 -4.58 -7.72 -1.23
N GLY A 19 -4.60 -6.70 -2.10
CA GLY A 19 -5.27 -5.42 -1.89
C GLY A 19 -4.45 -4.38 -1.11
N TRP A 20 -3.62 -3.61 -1.82
CA TRP A 20 -2.95 -2.46 -1.21
C TRP A 20 -3.97 -1.39 -0.88
N SER A 21 -4.17 -1.07 0.40
CA SER A 21 -4.97 0.08 0.79
C SER A 21 -4.13 1.35 0.85
N ALA A 22 -4.76 2.53 0.76
CA ALA A 22 -4.06 3.79 0.95
C ALA A 22 -3.42 3.88 2.34
N HIS A 23 -4.01 3.23 3.35
CA HIS A 23 -3.41 3.09 4.68
C HIS A 23 -2.12 2.24 4.66
N GLY A 24 -2.13 1.10 3.96
CA GLY A 24 -0.93 0.26 3.80
C GLY A 24 0.20 1.00 3.10
N LEU A 25 -0.14 1.78 2.07
CA LEU A 25 0.82 2.65 1.38
C LEU A 25 1.37 3.74 2.30
N LEU A 26 0.56 4.31 3.19
CA LEU A 26 1.03 5.30 4.17
C LEU A 26 2.08 4.72 5.11
N VAL A 27 1.93 3.47 5.52
CA VAL A 27 2.91 2.78 6.37
C VAL A 27 4.23 2.59 5.62
N GLU A 28 4.19 2.13 4.38
CA GLU A 28 5.40 1.94 3.56
C GLU A 28 6.10 3.29 3.24
N VAL A 29 5.35 4.33 2.86
CA VAL A 29 5.95 5.65 2.58
C VAL A 29 6.54 6.28 3.84
N ALA A 30 5.94 6.03 5.01
CA ALA A 30 6.48 6.51 6.28
C ALA A 30 7.80 5.85 6.70
N THR A 31 8.28 4.82 5.99
CA THR A 31 9.62 4.25 6.26
C THR A 31 10.75 5.08 5.66
N VAL A 32 10.46 5.91 4.66
CA VAL A 32 11.46 6.74 3.95
C VAL A 32 11.31 8.24 4.25
N VAL A 33 10.14 8.68 4.68
CA VAL A 33 9.88 10.08 5.06
C VAL A 33 9.09 10.17 6.36
N SER A 34 9.08 11.34 7.00
CA SER A 34 8.27 11.56 8.21
C SER A 34 6.79 11.30 7.96
N HIS A 35 6.06 10.82 8.98
CA HIS A 35 4.65 10.47 8.84
C HIS A 35 3.77 11.63 8.32
N GLY A 36 4.05 12.87 8.77
CA GLY A 36 3.35 14.06 8.27
C GLY A 36 3.61 14.32 6.78
N ARG A 37 4.86 14.13 6.33
CA ARG A 37 5.22 14.24 4.92
C ARG A 37 4.62 13.10 4.10
N ALA A 38 4.63 11.87 4.60
CA ALA A 38 4.01 10.72 3.95
C ALA A 38 2.51 10.95 3.69
N ARG A 39 1.78 11.46 4.69
CA ARG A 39 0.36 11.84 4.52
C ARG A 39 0.17 12.88 3.43
N HIS A 40 0.97 13.95 3.46
CA HIS A 40 0.86 15.03 2.47
C HIS A 40 1.13 14.52 1.04
N LEU A 41 2.18 13.72 0.86
CA LEU A 41 2.54 13.13 -0.42
C LEU A 41 1.45 12.19 -0.93
N LEU A 42 0.90 11.32 -0.09
CA LEU A 42 -0.19 10.43 -0.50
C LEU A 42 -1.49 11.17 -0.81
N THR A 43 -1.84 12.21 -0.06
CA THR A 43 -2.97 13.07 -0.40
C THR A 43 -2.76 13.70 -1.78
N ARG A 44 -1.55 14.21 -2.07
CA ARG A 44 -1.21 14.78 -3.38
C ARG A 44 -1.27 13.73 -4.48
N ALA A 45 -0.63 12.57 -4.29
CA ALA A 45 -0.58 11.48 -5.26
C ALA A 45 -1.97 10.97 -5.61
N ARG A 46 -2.87 10.84 -4.62
CA ARG A 46 -4.27 10.48 -4.84
C ARG A 46 -5.02 11.49 -5.70
N ARG A 47 -4.78 12.79 -5.53
CA ARG A 47 -5.38 13.82 -6.38
C ARG A 47 -4.91 13.71 -7.82
N VAL A 48 -3.60 13.53 -8.01
CA VAL A 48 -2.99 13.37 -9.35
C VAL A 48 -3.53 12.11 -10.04
N ALA A 49 -3.70 11.01 -9.30
CA ALA A 49 -4.25 9.76 -9.80
C ALA A 49 -5.80 9.75 -9.93
N GLY A 50 -6.50 10.82 -9.55
CA GLY A 50 -7.97 10.87 -9.60
C GLY A 50 -8.70 10.01 -8.55
N LEU A 51 -8.02 9.59 -7.47
CA LEU A 51 -8.52 8.67 -6.43
C LEU A 51 -9.00 9.40 -5.16
N GLU A 52 -9.51 10.62 -5.31
CA GLU A 52 -9.90 11.48 -4.17
C GLU A 52 -11.08 10.91 -3.37
N ARG A 53 -11.97 10.17 -4.05
CA ARG A 53 -13.19 9.61 -3.46
C ARG A 53 -13.03 8.20 -2.89
N HIS A 54 -11.86 7.58 -3.08
CA HIS A 54 -11.60 6.24 -2.54
C HIS A 54 -11.50 6.26 -1.02
N ASP A 55 -12.12 5.29 -0.36
CA ASP A 55 -11.91 5.08 1.06
C ASP A 55 -10.46 4.65 1.30
N SER A 56 -9.83 5.17 2.35
CA SER A 56 -8.42 4.91 2.65
C SER A 56 -8.19 3.48 3.18
N THR A 57 -9.26 2.83 3.65
CA THR A 57 -9.24 1.44 4.12
C THR A 57 -9.58 0.43 3.04
N GLN A 58 -10.17 0.87 1.92
CA GLN A 58 -10.50 0.01 0.80
C GLN A 58 -9.23 -0.42 0.07
N ALA A 59 -9.21 -1.68 -0.38
CA ALA A 59 -8.17 -2.18 -1.26
C ALA A 59 -8.25 -1.45 -2.62
N LEU A 60 -7.11 -0.95 -3.07
CA LEU A 60 -6.96 -0.41 -4.43
C LEU A 60 -6.85 -1.58 -5.42
N GLU A 61 -7.49 -1.44 -6.56
CA GLU A 61 -7.23 -2.30 -7.71
C GLU A 61 -5.79 -2.11 -8.20
N THR A 62 -5.24 -3.12 -8.89
CA THR A 62 -3.86 -3.09 -9.39
C THR A 62 -3.58 -1.83 -10.22
N LEU A 63 -4.51 -1.43 -11.11
CA LEU A 63 -4.35 -0.22 -11.93
C LEU A 63 -4.38 1.06 -11.08
N GLU A 64 -5.30 1.17 -10.13
CA GLU A 64 -5.42 2.32 -9.23
C GLU A 64 -4.16 2.51 -8.37
N LEU A 65 -3.64 1.41 -7.86
CA LEU A 65 -2.38 1.37 -7.15
C LEU A 65 -1.22 1.84 -8.03
N LEU A 66 -1.12 1.35 -9.26
CA LEU A 66 -0.06 1.75 -10.18
C LEU A 66 -0.11 3.25 -10.51
N MET A 67 -1.29 3.81 -10.77
CA MET A 67 -1.46 5.26 -10.98
C MET A 67 -1.02 6.07 -9.76
N LEU A 68 -1.36 5.61 -8.55
CA LEU A 68 -0.96 6.28 -7.32
C LEU A 68 0.56 6.20 -7.10
N LEU A 69 1.18 5.05 -7.37
CA LEU A 69 2.63 4.87 -7.26
C LEU A 69 3.39 5.67 -8.31
N GLU A 70 2.88 5.80 -9.53
CA GLU A 70 3.43 6.68 -10.57
C GLU A 70 3.42 8.14 -10.11
N ALA A 71 2.29 8.61 -9.56
CA ALA A 71 2.19 9.96 -9.01
C ALA A 71 3.12 10.19 -7.81
N LEU A 72 3.37 9.16 -7.00
CA LEU A 72 4.32 9.21 -5.89
C LEU A 72 5.78 9.23 -6.38
N ALA A 73 6.09 8.45 -7.43
CA ALA A 73 7.42 8.35 -8.02
C ALA A 73 7.88 9.68 -8.65
N ALA A 74 6.95 10.53 -9.06
CA ALA A 74 7.24 11.87 -9.57
C ALA A 74 7.99 12.78 -8.59
N GLU A 75 8.00 12.44 -7.29
CA GLU A 75 8.78 13.15 -6.26
C GLU A 75 10.29 12.78 -6.29
N GLY A 76 10.65 11.69 -6.97
CA GLY A 76 12.03 11.25 -7.18
C GLY A 76 12.71 10.64 -5.95
N GLY A 77 14.00 10.31 -6.11
CA GLY A 77 14.86 9.84 -5.01
C GLY A 77 14.41 8.51 -4.40
N GLU A 78 14.45 8.41 -3.07
CA GLU A 78 14.05 7.19 -2.34
C GLU A 78 12.57 6.83 -2.54
N LEU A 79 11.71 7.83 -2.78
CA LEU A 79 10.29 7.60 -3.05
C LEU A 79 10.06 6.93 -4.39
N GLN A 80 10.86 7.27 -5.42
CA GLN A 80 10.81 6.58 -6.71
C GLN A 80 11.18 5.10 -6.56
N MET A 81 12.29 4.81 -5.89
CA MET A 81 12.73 3.42 -5.69
C MET A 81 11.73 2.59 -4.89
N LEU A 82 11.12 3.20 -3.86
CA LEU A 82 10.04 2.58 -3.09
C LEU A 82 8.82 2.32 -3.99
N ALA A 83 8.36 3.33 -4.72
CA ALA A 83 7.19 3.23 -5.58
C ALA A 83 7.35 2.12 -6.65
N GLU A 84 8.49 2.06 -7.31
CA GLU A 84 8.80 1.01 -8.28
C GLU A 84 8.82 -0.39 -7.63
N THR A 85 9.35 -0.50 -6.42
CA THR A 85 9.39 -1.77 -5.68
C THR A 85 8.00 -2.25 -5.30
N LEU A 86 7.13 -1.34 -4.86
CA LEU A 86 5.74 -1.62 -4.57
C LEU A 86 4.96 -2.00 -5.84
N ALA A 87 5.20 -1.31 -6.96
CA ALA A 87 4.59 -1.62 -8.25
C ALA A 87 4.97 -3.02 -8.73
N ARG A 88 6.26 -3.38 -8.65
CA ARG A 88 6.73 -4.74 -8.96
C ARG A 88 6.02 -5.78 -8.09
N ARG A 89 5.93 -5.55 -6.77
CA ARG A 89 5.24 -6.46 -5.85
C ARG A 89 3.76 -6.62 -6.18
N ALA A 90 3.08 -5.55 -6.57
CA ALA A 90 1.69 -5.58 -6.97
C ALA A 90 1.48 -6.40 -8.25
N LEU A 91 2.29 -6.16 -9.28
CA LEU A 91 2.24 -6.90 -10.53
C LEU A 91 2.53 -8.40 -10.36
N TYR A 92 3.50 -8.75 -9.50
CA TYR A 92 3.76 -10.14 -9.17
C TYR A 92 2.61 -10.81 -8.43
N ALA A 93 1.92 -10.09 -7.54
CA ALA A 93 0.76 -10.62 -6.84
C ALA A 93 -0.43 -10.85 -7.78
N ASP A 94 -0.60 -9.98 -8.78
CA ASP A 94 -1.65 -10.07 -9.80
C ASP A 94 -1.40 -11.20 -10.82
N ALA A 95 -0.13 -11.45 -11.17
CA ALA A 95 0.27 -12.45 -12.17
C ALA A 95 0.24 -13.92 -11.69
N LEU A 96 0.03 -14.18 -10.40
CA LEU A 96 0.01 -15.55 -9.86
C LEU A 96 -1.37 -16.20 -10.06
N PRO A 97 -1.48 -17.33 -10.82
CA PRO A 97 -2.73 -18.06 -10.96
C PRO A 97 -3.08 -18.73 -9.61
N GLY A 98 -4.05 -18.15 -8.89
CA GLY A 98 -4.49 -18.60 -7.55
C GLY A 98 -4.67 -17.50 -6.49
N GLY A 99 -4.56 -16.20 -6.83
CA GLY A 99 -5.00 -15.11 -5.95
C GLY A 99 -6.52 -15.16 -5.71
N PRO A 100 -7.02 -14.77 -4.53
CA PRO A 100 -8.34 -15.17 -4.05
C PRO A 100 -9.45 -14.69 -4.98
N ASP A 101 -10.06 -15.65 -5.65
CA ASP A 101 -11.39 -15.51 -6.22
C ASP A 101 -12.36 -15.10 -5.10
N VAL A 102 -12.75 -13.83 -5.11
CA VAL A 102 -13.91 -13.30 -4.37
C VAL A 102 -15.01 -12.93 -5.37
N ARG A 103 -15.33 -13.86 -6.28
CA ARG A 103 -16.65 -13.88 -6.95
C ARG A 103 -17.44 -15.07 -6.42
N GLY A 104 -17.93 -14.93 -5.20
CA GLY A 104 -18.72 -15.98 -4.59
C GLY A 104 -19.42 -15.60 -3.28
N ARG A 105 -20.17 -14.49 -3.25
CA ARG A 105 -21.47 -14.44 -2.55
C ARG A 105 -22.26 -13.18 -2.86
#